data_AF-A0A7J6QY59-F1
#
_entry.id   AF-A0A7J6QY59-F1
#
_cell.length_a   1.000
_cell.length_b   1.000
_cell.length_c   1.000
_cell.angle_alpha   90.00
_cell.angle_beta   90.00
_cell.angle_gamma   90.00
#
_symmetry.space_group_name_H-M   'P 1'
#
loop_
_entity.id
_entity.type
_entity.pdbx_description
1 polymer ?
#
loop_
_entity_poly.entity_id
_entity_poly.type
_entity_poly.pdbx_seq_one_letter_code
_entity_poly.pdbx_strand_id
1 'polypeptide(L)'
;MKPVFEASIRALPIVGSSRTYPVRRVYCIGRNYTEHAIEMNADPTREPPFYFMKPCDAVAPPAEGSTLLELPYPKCTEDVHHEGELVVCLGPGASSEVCERTKDDEELLRQCVFGYALGIDLTKRDVQAKVGGHQQQQHLLSPQHPEWRWHTNRWLHYLCVIS
;
A
#
# COMPACT_ATOMS: atom_id res chain seq x y z
N MET A 1 -28.90 10.19 4.61
CA MET A 1 -28.60 10.89 3.34
C MET A 1 -28.30 9.82 2.29
N LYS A 2 -28.93 9.84 1.11
CA LYS A 2 -28.59 8.91 0.02
C LYS A 2 -27.42 9.49 -0.80
N PRO A 3 -26.40 8.70 -1.16
CA PRO A 3 -25.32 9.20 -1.99
C PRO A 3 -25.83 9.50 -3.41
N VAL A 4 -25.22 10.49 -4.07
CA VAL A 4 -25.56 10.83 -5.47
C VAL A 4 -25.08 9.75 -6.44
N PHE A 5 -24.01 9.02 -6.08
CA PHE A 5 -23.44 7.92 -6.86
C PHE A 5 -23.11 6.75 -5.93
N GLU A 6 -23.24 5.52 -6.45
CA GLU A 6 -22.79 4.33 -5.75
C GLU A 6 -21.25 4.24 -5.79
N ALA A 7 -20.63 4.08 -4.62
CA ALA A 7 -19.20 3.84 -4.53
C ALA A 7 -18.94 2.33 -4.63
N SER A 8 -18.19 1.91 -5.65
CA SER A 8 -17.74 0.52 -5.76
C SER A 8 -16.71 0.23 -4.67
N ILE A 9 -16.95 -0.82 -3.88
CA ILE A 9 -15.96 -1.32 -2.93
C ILE A 9 -15.00 -2.23 -3.68
N ARG A 10 -13.70 -1.89 -3.66
CA ARG A 10 -12.68 -2.83 -4.13
C ARG A 10 -12.53 -3.95 -3.11
N ALA A 11 -12.52 -5.19 -3.58
CA ALA A 11 -12.36 -6.35 -2.72
C ALA A 11 -11.43 -7.38 -3.36
N LEU A 12 -10.65 -8.06 -2.53
CA LEU A 12 -9.71 -9.11 -2.93
C LEU A 12 -10.35 -10.49 -2.73
N PRO A 13 -10.11 -11.46 -3.64
CA PRO A 13 -10.50 -12.84 -3.40
C PRO A 13 -9.70 -13.42 -2.23
N ILE A 14 -10.33 -14.33 -1.48
CA ILE A 14 -9.67 -15.09 -0.40
C ILE A 14 -9.50 -16.52 -0.89
N VAL A 15 -8.27 -17.02 -0.92
CA VAL A 15 -7.97 -18.39 -1.38
C VAL A 15 -8.77 -19.41 -0.57
N GLY A 16 -9.51 -20.28 -1.26
CA GLY A 16 -10.34 -21.32 -0.64
C GLY A 16 -11.64 -20.80 0.00
N SER A 17 -12.06 -19.56 -0.29
CA SER A 17 -13.29 -18.98 0.25
C SER A 17 -14.10 -18.30 -0.85
N SER A 18 -15.43 -18.38 -0.74
CA SER A 18 -16.35 -17.57 -1.56
C SER A 18 -16.53 -16.14 -1.02
N ARG A 19 -15.84 -15.80 0.07
CA ARG A 19 -15.83 -14.46 0.66
C ARG A 19 -14.70 -13.63 0.08
N THR A 20 -14.85 -12.31 0.14
CA THR A 20 -13.85 -11.35 -0.31
C THR A 20 -13.37 -10.46 0.84
N TYR A 21 -12.13 -9.98 0.75
CA TYR A 21 -11.56 -9.01 1.68
C TYR A 21 -11.74 -7.57 1.15
N PRO A 22 -12.54 -6.71 1.80
CA PRO A 22 -12.75 -5.34 1.33
C PRO A 22 -11.51 -4.46 1.55
N VAL A 23 -11.03 -3.83 0.47
CA VAL A 23 -9.89 -2.90 0.50
C VAL A 23 -10.41 -1.50 0.80
N ARG A 24 -9.95 -0.93 1.91
CA ARG A 24 -10.28 0.44 2.32
C ARG A 24 -9.19 1.44 1.94
N ARG A 25 -7.94 1.18 2.33
CA ARG A 25 -6.77 2.03 2.07
C ARG A 25 -5.56 1.16 1.79
N VAL A 26 -4.67 1.65 0.93
CA VAL A 26 -3.40 1.00 0.62
C VAL A 26 -2.27 1.89 1.12
N TYR A 27 -1.49 1.37 2.07
CA TYR A 27 -0.24 1.97 2.51
C TYR A 27 0.92 1.21 1.88
N CYS A 28 1.95 1.94 1.47
CA CYS A 28 3.16 1.38 0.89
C CYS A 28 4.36 1.92 1.67
N ILE A 29 5.37 1.09 1.91
CA ILE A 29 6.55 1.46 2.69
C ILE A 29 7.76 1.45 1.75
N GLY A 30 8.22 2.60 1.30
CA GLY A 30 9.40 2.69 0.43
C GLY A 30 10.70 2.49 1.19
N ARG A 31 11.66 1.80 0.54
CA ARG A 31 13.03 1.53 1.03
C ARG A 31 13.09 0.67 2.31
N ASN A 32 12.15 -0.24 2.48
CA ASN A 32 12.06 -1.12 3.63
C ASN A 32 13.03 -2.33 3.54
N TYR A 33 13.41 -2.78 2.34
CA TYR A 33 14.41 -3.86 2.20
C TYR A 33 15.86 -3.38 2.36
N THR A 34 16.59 -4.06 3.25
CA THR A 34 17.99 -3.75 3.62
C THR A 34 19.02 -4.54 2.82
N GLU A 35 18.67 -5.74 2.35
CA GLU A 35 19.64 -6.73 1.87
C GLU A 35 20.24 -6.42 0.49
N HIS A 36 19.65 -5.48 -0.27
CA HIS A 36 20.30 -4.96 -1.48
C HIS A 36 21.42 -3.93 -1.17
N ALA A 37 21.46 -3.35 0.03
CA ALA A 37 22.48 -2.37 0.42
C ALA A 37 23.80 -3.03 0.86
N ILE A 38 23.72 -4.24 1.41
CA ILE A 38 24.88 -5.00 1.91
C ILE A 38 25.62 -5.70 0.74
N GLU A 39 24.90 -6.20 -0.26
CA GLU A 39 25.50 -6.82 -1.47
C GLU A 39 26.24 -5.80 -2.37
N MET A 40 25.97 -4.51 -2.20
CA MET A 40 26.50 -3.42 -3.04
C MET A 40 27.53 -2.51 -2.35
N ASN A 41 28.05 -2.88 -1.17
CA ASN A 41 29.04 -2.08 -0.42
C ASN A 41 28.58 -0.62 -0.14
N ALA A 42 27.27 -0.39 0.03
CA ALA A 42 26.75 0.95 0.25
C ALA A 42 26.87 1.38 1.73
N ASP A 43 27.22 2.65 1.94
CA ASP A 43 27.33 3.34 3.23
C ASP A 43 26.04 3.19 4.08
N PRO A 44 26.14 2.83 5.38
CA PRO A 44 25.00 2.57 6.27
C PRO A 44 24.16 3.80 6.66
N THR A 45 24.42 4.98 6.08
CA THR A 45 23.58 6.18 6.22
C THR A 45 22.26 6.04 5.43
N ARG A 46 21.44 5.04 5.80
CA ARG A 46 20.09 4.87 5.26
C ARG A 46 19.22 6.07 5.63
N GLU A 47 18.66 6.72 4.61
CA GLU A 47 17.45 7.51 4.81
C GLU A 47 16.34 6.59 5.36
N PRO A 48 15.56 7.04 6.36
CA PRO A 48 14.54 6.21 6.98
C PRO A 48 13.49 5.75 5.95
N PRO A 49 12.84 4.58 6.17
CA PRO A 49 11.71 4.18 5.34
C PRO A 49 10.65 5.28 5.39
N PHE A 50 9.97 5.48 4.27
CA PHE A 50 8.90 6.46 4.17
C PHE A 50 7.61 5.80 3.70
N TYR A 51 6.49 6.39 4.08
CA TYR A 51 5.17 5.88 3.74
C TYR A 51 4.57 6.67 2.59
N PHE A 52 3.86 5.97 1.72
CA PHE A 52 2.99 6.57 0.71
C PHE A 52 1.71 5.77 0.59
N MET A 53 0.77 6.29 -0.20
CA MET A 53 -0.52 5.66 -0.40
C MET A 53 -0.81 5.47 -1.88
N LYS A 54 -1.50 4.36 -2.18
CA LYS A 54 -2.23 4.20 -3.43
C LYS A 54 -3.73 4.27 -3.14
N PRO A 55 -4.54 4.84 -4.04
CA PRO A 55 -5.98 4.81 -3.87
C PRO A 55 -6.47 3.35 -3.96
N CYS A 56 -7.56 3.02 -3.28
CA CYS A 56 -8.03 1.63 -3.22
C CYS A 56 -8.41 1.07 -4.60
N ASP A 57 -8.84 1.93 -5.52
CA ASP A 57 -9.19 1.60 -6.90
C ASP A 57 -7.98 1.22 -7.79
N ALA A 58 -6.76 1.54 -7.37
CA ALA A 58 -5.52 1.07 -7.98
C ALA A 58 -5.22 -0.41 -7.69
N VAL A 59 -5.92 -1.02 -6.73
CA VAL A 59 -5.83 -2.47 -6.49
C VAL A 59 -6.64 -3.21 -7.54
N ALA A 60 -5.96 -4.07 -8.29
CA ALA A 60 -6.54 -4.93 -9.31
C ALA A 60 -6.21 -6.39 -8.99
N PRO A 61 -7.18 -7.18 -8.49
CA PRO A 61 -7.00 -8.62 -8.37
C PRO A 61 -7.18 -9.30 -9.74
N PRO A 62 -6.52 -10.44 -10.00
CA PRO A 62 -6.85 -11.27 -11.16
C PRO A 62 -8.30 -11.77 -11.08
N ALA A 63 -8.85 -12.18 -12.21
CA ALA A 63 -10.15 -12.83 -12.24
C ALA A 63 -10.14 -14.09 -11.37
N GLU A 64 -11.31 -14.47 -10.83
CA GLU A 64 -11.43 -15.66 -9.97
C GLU A 64 -10.89 -16.90 -10.69
N GLY A 65 -10.00 -17.64 -10.02
CA GLY A 65 -9.33 -18.81 -10.60
C GLY A 65 -8.20 -18.51 -11.60
N SER A 66 -7.92 -17.25 -11.90
CA SER A 66 -6.82 -16.83 -12.76
C SER A 66 -5.59 -16.43 -11.95
N THR A 67 -4.41 -16.79 -12.45
CA THR A 67 -3.13 -16.21 -12.02
C THR A 67 -2.68 -15.06 -12.93
N LEU A 68 -3.34 -14.89 -14.08
CA LEU A 68 -3.05 -13.84 -15.04
C LEU A 68 -3.97 -12.65 -14.81
N LEU A 69 -3.35 -11.47 -14.80
CA LEU A 69 -4.00 -10.18 -14.77
C LEU A 69 -3.51 -9.36 -15.96
N GLU A 70 -4.40 -9.06 -16.89
CA GLU A 70 -4.10 -8.17 -18.01
C GLU A 70 -4.37 -6.73 -17.58
N LEU A 71 -3.32 -5.89 -17.58
CA LEU A 71 -3.42 -4.47 -17.32
C LEU A 71 -3.00 -3.69 -18.58
N PRO A 72 -3.78 -2.68 -19.00
CA PRO A 72 -3.33 -1.80 -20.06
C PRO A 72 -2.08 -1.06 -19.62
N TYR A 73 -1.11 -0.92 -20.52
CA TYR A 73 0.07 -0.10 -20.25
C TYR A 73 -0.38 1.34 -19.94
N PRO A 74 0.04 1.92 -18.80
CA PRO A 74 -0.48 3.18 -18.35
C PRO A 74 -0.03 4.33 -19.26
N LYS A 75 -0.93 5.28 -19.49
CA LYS A 75 -0.64 6.47 -20.32
C LYS A 75 0.37 7.41 -19.64
N CYS A 76 0.98 8.30 -20.41
CA CYS A 76 1.88 9.36 -19.94
C CYS A 76 3.14 8.83 -19.21
N THR A 77 3.65 7.69 -19.65
CA THR A 77 4.93 7.11 -19.26
C THR A 77 5.40 6.21 -20.40
N GLU A 78 6.70 6.07 -20.53
CA GLU A 78 7.32 5.06 -21.39
C GLU A 78 8.15 4.05 -20.56
N ASP A 79 8.10 4.20 -19.24
CA ASP A 79 8.96 3.48 -18.31
C ASP A 79 8.19 3.05 -17.06
N VAL A 80 7.63 1.83 -17.11
CA VAL A 80 6.87 1.23 -16.02
C VAL A 80 7.72 0.14 -15.38
N HIS A 81 8.06 0.35 -14.12
CA HIS A 81 8.74 -0.64 -13.29
C HIS A 81 7.74 -1.46 -12.48
N HIS A 82 8.10 -2.71 -12.21
CA HIS A 82 7.40 -3.58 -11.28
C HIS A 82 8.28 -3.84 -10.06
N GLU A 83 7.70 -3.74 -8.88
CA GLU A 83 8.32 -4.11 -7.61
C GLU A 83 7.43 -5.19 -7.00
N GLY A 84 8.01 -6.35 -6.64
CA GLY A 84 7.27 -7.48 -6.10
C GLY A 84 7.23 -7.39 -4.58
N GLU A 85 6.03 -7.41 -3.99
CA GLU A 85 5.82 -6.96 -2.61
C GLU A 85 5.06 -7.97 -1.76
N LEU A 86 5.45 -8.09 -0.49
CA LEU A 86 4.60 -8.73 0.50
C LEU A 86 3.48 -7.77 0.88
N VAL A 87 2.26 -8.26 0.77
CA VAL A 87 1.07 -7.50 1.10
C VAL A 87 0.45 -8.06 2.37
N VAL A 88 0.27 -7.20 3.38
CA VAL A 88 -0.35 -7.53 4.66
C VAL A 88 -1.76 -6.95 4.71
N CYS A 89 -2.76 -7.83 4.80
CA CYS A 89 -4.17 -7.46 4.96
C CYS A 89 -4.49 -7.35 6.45
N LEU A 90 -4.90 -6.17 6.92
CA LEU A 90 -5.18 -5.94 8.33
C LEU A 90 -6.63 -6.29 8.71
N GLY A 91 -6.79 -6.96 9.84
CA GLY A 91 -8.08 -7.27 10.44
C GLY A 91 -8.73 -6.05 11.13
N PRO A 92 -10.00 -6.17 11.55
CA PRO A 92 -10.72 -5.10 12.26
C PRO A 92 -10.08 -4.70 13.59
N GLY A 93 -9.28 -5.59 14.20
CA GLY A 93 -8.56 -5.33 15.45
C GLY A 93 -7.31 -4.46 15.29
N ALA A 94 -6.87 -4.18 14.06
CA ALA A 94 -5.66 -3.40 13.80
C ALA A 94 -5.91 -1.90 13.94
N SER A 95 -6.26 -1.43 15.14
CA SER A 95 -6.47 0.01 15.40
C SER A 95 -5.18 0.73 15.80
N SER A 96 -5.12 2.06 15.66
CA SER A 96 -3.96 2.84 16.10
C SER A 96 -3.72 2.67 17.60
N GLU A 97 -4.81 2.60 18.37
CA GLU A 97 -4.80 2.36 19.82
C GLU A 97 -4.34 0.94 20.16
N VAL A 98 -4.68 -0.06 19.32
CA VAL A 98 -4.17 -1.43 19.48
C VAL A 98 -2.69 -1.46 19.12
N CYS A 99 -2.28 -0.94 17.97
CA CYS A 99 -0.88 -0.90 17.56
C CYS A 99 0.03 -0.20 18.58
N GLU A 100 -0.41 0.91 19.19
CA GLU A 100 0.36 1.59 20.24
C GLU A 100 0.52 0.74 21.51
N ARG A 101 -0.56 0.05 21.92
CA ARG A 101 -0.56 -0.80 23.13
C ARG A 101 0.19 -2.10 22.93
N THR A 102 0.26 -2.59 21.70
CA THR A 102 0.79 -3.91 21.37
C THR A 102 2.10 -3.85 20.61
N LYS A 103 2.72 -2.67 20.45
CA LYS A 103 3.95 -2.48 19.68
C LYS A 103 5.11 -3.39 20.11
N ASP A 104 5.13 -3.78 21.38
CA ASP A 104 6.17 -4.63 21.99
C ASP A 104 5.69 -6.08 22.17
N ASP A 105 4.47 -6.41 21.70
CA ASP A 105 3.85 -7.73 21.82
C ASP A 105 3.58 -8.32 20.42
N GLU A 106 4.52 -9.15 19.96
CA GLU A 106 4.47 -9.77 18.62
C GLU A 106 3.20 -10.61 18.39
N GLU A 107 2.69 -11.26 19.43
CA GLU A 107 1.52 -12.13 19.32
C GLU A 107 0.25 -11.31 19.08
N LEU A 108 0.10 -10.22 19.83
CA LEU A 108 -1.01 -9.29 19.62
C LEU A 108 -0.91 -8.56 18.27
N LEU A 109 0.30 -8.26 17.79
CA LEU A 109 0.50 -7.73 16.43
C LEU A 109 0.09 -8.72 15.34
N ARG A 110 0.42 -10.01 15.50
CA ARG A 110 -0.01 -11.07 14.55
C ARG A 110 -1.53 -11.20 14.49
N GLN A 111 -2.23 -11.03 15.61
CA GLN A 111 -3.69 -11.05 15.65
C GLN A 111 -4.34 -9.86 14.92
N CYS A 112 -3.59 -8.79 14.68
CA CYS A 112 -4.04 -7.67 13.85
C CYS A 112 -3.97 -7.97 12.35
N VAL A 113 -3.24 -9.01 11.94
CA VAL A 113 -3.13 -9.42 10.54
C VAL A 113 -4.23 -10.43 10.21
N PHE A 114 -5.07 -10.08 9.23
CA PHE A 114 -6.07 -10.98 8.67
C PHE A 114 -5.44 -12.05 7.77
N GLY A 115 -4.47 -11.64 6.94
CA GLY A 115 -3.79 -12.53 6.02
C GLY A 115 -2.76 -11.81 5.17
N TYR A 116 -2.18 -12.55 4.24
CA TYR A 116 -1.11 -12.07 3.36
C TYR A 116 -1.47 -12.31 1.90
N ALA A 117 -0.89 -11.51 1.02
CA ALA A 117 -0.93 -11.67 -0.43
C ALA A 117 0.41 -11.27 -1.05
N LEU A 118 0.58 -11.62 -2.33
CA LEU A 118 1.63 -11.05 -3.16
C LEU A 118 1.04 -9.87 -3.94
N GLY A 119 1.78 -8.77 -3.97
CA GLY A 119 1.44 -7.57 -4.72
C GLY A 119 2.52 -7.23 -5.72
N ILE A 120 2.14 -6.44 -6.73
CA ILE A 120 3.09 -5.78 -7.61
C ILE A 120 2.85 -4.27 -7.50
N ASP A 121 3.82 -3.54 -6.95
CA ASP A 121 3.83 -2.09 -7.04
C ASP A 121 4.30 -1.68 -8.44
N LEU A 122 3.35 -1.25 -9.26
CA LEU A 122 3.63 -0.63 -10.55
C LEU A 122 3.93 0.86 -10.37
N THR A 123 5.09 1.28 -10.87
CA THR A 123 5.57 2.66 -10.78
C THR A 123 5.95 3.19 -12.16
N LYS A 124 5.41 4.38 -12.50
CA LYS A 124 5.86 5.18 -13.66
C LYS A 124 7.20 5.82 -13.31
N ARG A 125 8.30 5.15 -13.62
CA ARG A 125 9.63 5.49 -13.08
C ARG A 125 10.12 6.82 -13.61
N ASP A 126 9.92 7.07 -14.89
CA ASP A 126 10.23 8.33 -15.56
C ASP A 126 9.49 9.52 -14.92
N VAL A 127 8.21 9.35 -14.58
CA VAL A 127 7.42 10.37 -13.88
C VAL A 127 7.97 10.57 -12.48
N GLN A 128 8.17 9.50 -11.70
CA GLN A 128 8.70 9.57 -10.33
C GLN A 128 10.05 10.29 -10.27
N ALA A 129 10.96 10.01 -11.21
CA ALA A 129 12.26 10.66 -11.29
C ALA A 129 12.15 12.18 -11.52
N LYS A 130 11.23 12.62 -12.38
CA LYS A 130 11.01 14.04 -12.71
C LYS A 130 10.49 14.86 -11.54
N VAL A 131 9.75 14.26 -10.61
CA VAL A 131 9.15 14.98 -9.46
C VAL A 131 10.08 15.06 -8.25
N GLY A 132 11.39 14.77 -8.41
CA GLY A 132 12.39 14.84 -7.34
C GLY A 132 12.63 13.51 -6.62
N GLY A 133 12.37 12.38 -7.28
CA GLY A 133 12.39 11.07 -6.61
C GLY A 133 11.29 10.98 -5.55
N HIS A 134 11.45 10.07 -4.57
CA HIS A 134 10.45 9.73 -3.54
C HIS A 134 9.87 10.90 -2.70
N GLN A 135 10.33 12.15 -2.89
CA GLN A 135 9.94 13.35 -2.15
C GLN A 135 8.44 13.69 -2.20
N GLN A 136 7.69 13.25 -3.23
CA GLN A 136 6.23 13.49 -3.28
C GLN A 136 5.36 12.31 -2.84
N GLN A 137 5.89 11.09 -2.77
CA GLN A 137 5.23 9.99 -2.08
C GLN A 137 4.99 10.33 -0.58
N GLN A 138 5.79 11.26 -0.04
CA GLN A 138 5.79 11.76 1.33
C GLN A 138 4.84 12.96 1.59
N HIS A 139 4.36 13.66 0.56
CA HIS A 139 3.79 15.01 0.71
C HIS A 139 2.25 15.10 0.73
N LEU A 140 1.54 14.04 1.12
CA LEU A 140 0.10 14.15 1.45
C LEU A 140 -0.15 14.77 2.85
N LEU A 141 0.89 15.13 3.60
CA LEU A 141 0.78 15.63 4.98
C LEU A 141 1.48 16.98 5.25
N SER A 142 2.05 17.64 4.24
CA SER A 142 2.77 18.91 4.43
C SER A 142 1.83 20.12 4.55
N PRO A 143 2.04 21.06 5.50
CA PRO A 143 1.14 22.20 5.75
C PRO A 143 1.08 23.24 4.62
N GLN A 144 1.97 23.19 3.63
CA GLN A 144 2.17 24.28 2.66
C GLN A 144 1.18 24.28 1.48
N HIS A 145 0.38 23.22 1.32
CA HIS A 145 -0.62 23.11 0.25
C HIS A 145 -1.98 22.59 0.77
N PRO A 146 -2.84 23.47 1.31
CA PRO A 146 -4.08 23.10 1.99
C PRO A 146 -5.17 22.51 1.07
N GLU A 147 -5.06 22.66 -0.25
CA GLU A 147 -5.98 22.11 -1.26
C GLU A 147 -5.85 20.60 -1.47
N TRP A 148 -4.85 19.95 -0.86
CA TRP A 148 -4.59 18.50 -0.92
C TRP A 148 -4.94 17.75 0.37
N ARG A 149 -5.56 18.44 1.35
CA ARG A 149 -5.97 17.84 2.62
C ARG A 149 -7.25 17.03 2.48
N TRP A 150 -7.15 15.71 2.53
CA TRP A 150 -8.26 14.85 2.90
C TRP A 150 -8.13 14.41 4.36
N HIS A 151 -9.16 14.74 5.14
CA HIS A 151 -9.31 14.44 6.56
C HIS A 151 -9.14 12.95 6.88
N THR A 152 -8.15 12.60 7.71
CA THR A 152 -8.02 11.25 8.28
C THR A 152 -8.69 11.19 9.66
N ASN A 153 -10.01 11.00 9.68
CA ASN A 153 -10.71 10.52 10.88
C ASN A 153 -11.04 9.02 10.78
N ARG A 154 -10.62 8.31 11.85
CA ARG A 154 -10.91 6.97 12.41
C ARG A 154 -11.56 5.83 11.60
N TRP A 155 -11.21 4.63 12.10
CA TRP A 155 -11.69 3.26 11.82
C TRP A 155 -10.93 2.52 10.70
N LEU A 156 -10.42 1.33 11.06
CA LEU A 156 -9.25 0.69 10.47
C LEU A 156 -9.61 -0.57 9.68
N HIS A 157 -9.15 -0.60 8.43
CA HIS A 157 -8.88 -1.77 7.57
C HIS A 157 -7.89 -1.31 6.50
N TYR A 158 -6.80 -2.03 6.28
CA TYR A 158 -5.73 -1.59 5.38
C TYR A 158 -5.08 -2.75 4.65
N LEU A 159 -4.61 -2.43 3.46
CA LEU A 159 -3.64 -3.21 2.71
C LEU A 159 -2.29 -2.52 2.91
N CYS A 160 -1.35 -3.16 3.58
CA CYS A 160 0.02 -2.66 3.70
C CYS A 160 0.89 -3.40 2.68
N VAL A 161 1.50 -2.67 1.75
CA VAL A 161 2.46 -3.17 0.77
C VAL A 161 3.85 -2.89 1.33
N ILE A 162 4.62 -3.92 1.61
CA ILE A 162 5.95 -3.84 2.22
C ILE A 162 6.98 -4.00 1.10
N SER A 163 7.71 -2.90 0.77
CA SER A 163 8.78 -2.84 -0.25
C SER A 163 10.19 -2.63 0.25
#